data_AF-A0A1H4RR38-F1
#
_entry.id   AF-A0A1H4RR38-F1
#
_cell.length_a   1.000
_cell.length_b   1.000
_cell.length_c   1.000
_cell.angle_alpha   90.00
_cell.angle_beta   90.00
_cell.angle_gamma   90.00
#
_symmetry.space_group_name_H-M   'P 1'
#
loop_
_entity.id
_entity.type
_entity.pdbx_description
1 polymer ?
#
loop_
_entity_poly.entity_id
_entity_poly.type
_entity_poly.pdbx_seq_one_letter_code
_entity_poly.pdbx_strand_id
1 'polypeptide(L)'
;MSEEKKSLNFIEQIVEEDLANGMPKENLRFRFPPEPNGYLHIGHTKAIGISFGLGEQYNAPVNLRFDDTNPAKEEQEYVDAIKRDVTWLGYQWASERYSSDYFQQLYDWAVQLIKDGKAYVDSQSSEEMAQQKGTPTESGVAGPYRNRSIEESLDLFTRMKEGEFEEGTHVLRAKIDMESPNMLMRDPLMYRILKKVHHRTGNDWVIYPMYDWTHGESDYIEQVSHSLCSLEFKPHRELYNWFRDNVHGYSKSTYPLAPKQREFSRLNLSYTVMSKRKLMKLVEQEIVSGWDDPRMPTISGLRRRGYTPAAIRSFIETVGVSKRENVIDVALLEFKIREDLNKTANRVMGVLNPVKLVITNYPEANEELLIAENNPEDENSGTREVPFSRELYIEREDFKEEANRKYFRLTIGKEVRLKNAYIIKGESCIKDEQGNITEIHCTYDPLSKSGSGTEESKRKVKGTLHWVSIKHAVSAEVRVYDRLFSDEAPDSHKDKDFMDFLNPDSLKTINAFVEPSLQEAKIGDRFQFQRLGYFNIDDDSTPEKLVFNKTVGLRDTWAKSNK
;
A
#
# COMPACT_ATOMS: atom_id res chain seq x y z
N MET A 1 10.97 32.62 -14.61
CA MET A 1 10.55 31.48 -13.77
C MET A 1 11.81 30.88 -13.20
N SER A 2 12.10 31.16 -11.94
CA SER A 2 13.20 30.47 -11.24
C SER A 2 12.81 29.00 -11.14
N GLU A 3 13.50 28.12 -11.85
CA GLU A 3 13.42 26.69 -11.58
C GLU A 3 13.81 26.49 -10.12
N GLU A 4 12.84 26.18 -9.26
CA GLU A 4 13.14 25.71 -7.91
C GLU A 4 13.90 24.39 -8.06
N LYS A 5 15.23 24.46 -7.93
CA LYS A 5 16.08 23.28 -7.90
C LYS A 5 15.72 22.47 -6.65
N LYS A 6 14.88 21.45 -6.82
CA LYS A 6 14.55 20.49 -5.76
C LYS A 6 15.87 19.91 -5.22
N SER A 7 16.07 19.98 -3.91
CA SER A 7 17.27 19.42 -3.28
C SER A 7 17.29 17.90 -3.45
N LEU A 8 18.41 17.38 -3.96
CA LEU A 8 18.61 15.94 -4.12
C LEU A 8 18.64 15.24 -2.76
N ASN A 9 18.01 14.08 -2.69
CA ASN A 9 18.13 13.17 -1.55
C ASN A 9 19.51 12.47 -1.55
N PHE A 10 19.88 11.81 -0.45
CA PHE A 10 21.22 11.24 -0.33
C PHE A 10 21.52 10.09 -1.32
N ILE A 11 20.50 9.36 -1.82
CA ILE A 11 20.70 8.31 -2.82
C ILE A 11 20.97 8.96 -4.18
N GLU A 12 20.19 9.97 -4.54
CA GLU A 12 20.42 10.76 -5.76
C GLU A 12 21.81 11.41 -5.75
N GLN A 13 22.23 11.97 -4.60
CA GLN A 13 23.60 12.51 -4.46
C GLN A 13 24.68 11.46 -4.73
N ILE A 14 24.50 10.22 -4.22
CA ILE A 14 25.44 9.12 -4.47
C ILE A 14 25.47 8.74 -5.96
N VAL A 15 24.31 8.71 -6.62
CA VAL A 15 24.23 8.43 -8.06
C VAL A 15 24.94 9.52 -8.87
N GLU A 16 24.69 10.79 -8.57
CA GLU A 16 25.36 11.93 -9.22
C GLU A 16 26.88 11.92 -8.98
N GLU A 17 27.32 11.62 -7.77
CA GLU A 17 28.74 11.48 -7.43
C GLU A 17 29.41 10.36 -8.23
N ASP A 18 28.77 9.19 -8.34
CA ASP A 18 29.31 8.07 -9.10
C ASP A 18 29.40 8.39 -10.61
N LEU A 19 28.39 9.06 -11.17
CA LEU A 19 28.41 9.54 -12.56
C LEU A 19 29.54 10.58 -12.77
N ALA A 20 29.68 11.54 -11.86
CA ALA A 20 30.73 12.55 -11.91
C ALA A 20 32.15 11.95 -11.79
N ASN A 21 32.28 10.85 -11.04
CA ASN A 21 33.52 10.09 -10.87
C ASN A 21 33.80 9.09 -11.99
N GLY A 22 33.05 9.15 -13.11
CA GLY A 22 33.34 8.42 -14.33
C GLY A 22 32.57 7.12 -14.52
N MET A 23 31.52 6.85 -13.73
CA MET A 23 30.57 5.78 -14.05
C MET A 23 29.80 6.16 -15.33
N PRO A 24 29.82 5.33 -16.38
CA PRO A 24 28.98 5.54 -17.56
C PRO A 24 27.49 5.46 -17.21
N LYS A 25 26.68 6.34 -17.79
CA LYS A 25 25.24 6.44 -17.46
C LYS A 25 24.47 5.16 -17.83
N GLU A 26 24.88 4.49 -18.90
CA GLU A 26 24.35 3.20 -19.36
C GLU A 26 24.55 2.05 -18.35
N ASN A 27 25.46 2.21 -17.40
CA ASN A 27 25.69 1.25 -16.33
C ASN A 27 24.75 1.44 -15.14
N LEU A 28 23.93 2.50 -15.12
CA LEU A 28 22.90 2.65 -14.10
C LEU A 28 21.86 1.55 -14.25
N ARG A 29 21.64 0.80 -13.17
CA ARG A 29 20.62 -0.24 -13.11
C ARG A 29 20.17 -0.42 -11.67
N PHE A 30 18.87 -0.51 -11.49
CA PHE A 30 18.23 -0.70 -10.19
C PHE A 30 17.40 -1.98 -10.18
N ARG A 31 16.90 -2.36 -9.01
CA ARG A 31 15.95 -3.47 -8.87
C ARG A 31 14.99 -3.27 -7.71
N PHE A 32 13.82 -3.88 -7.83
CA PHE A 32 12.91 -4.15 -6.72
C PHE A 32 12.86 -5.67 -6.51
N PRO A 33 13.42 -6.20 -5.40
CA PRO A 33 13.55 -7.63 -5.18
C PRO A 33 12.61 -8.18 -4.07
N PRO A 34 11.28 -8.24 -4.25
CA PRO A 34 10.40 -8.79 -3.23
C PRO A 34 10.48 -10.33 -3.13
N GLU A 35 10.34 -10.86 -1.91
CA GLU A 35 10.07 -12.28 -1.70
C GLU A 35 8.60 -12.62 -2.07
N PRO A 36 8.34 -13.64 -2.90
CA PRO A 36 6.98 -14.02 -3.32
C PRO A 36 6.26 -14.88 -2.26
N ASN A 37 6.20 -14.40 -1.02
CA ASN A 37 5.59 -15.11 0.13
C ASN A 37 4.51 -14.30 0.85
N GLY A 38 3.96 -13.29 0.18
CA GLY A 38 2.90 -12.45 0.73
C GLY A 38 2.65 -11.21 -0.12
N TYR A 39 1.46 -10.65 0.03
CA TYR A 39 1.03 -9.43 -0.66
C TYR A 39 1.90 -8.21 -0.32
N LEU A 40 2.03 -7.30 -1.29
CA LEU A 40 2.65 -6.00 -1.05
C LEU A 40 1.73 -5.13 -0.18
N HIS A 41 2.37 -4.21 0.54
CA HIS A 41 1.71 -3.25 1.42
C HIS A 41 2.32 -1.87 1.25
N ILE A 42 1.70 -0.84 1.81
CA ILE A 42 2.11 0.57 1.65
C ILE A 42 3.59 0.80 1.96
N GLY A 43 4.19 0.01 2.86
CA GLY A 43 5.64 0.08 3.13
C GLY A 43 6.53 -0.25 1.92
N HIS A 44 6.10 -1.20 1.10
CA HIS A 44 6.79 -1.58 -0.13
C HIS A 44 6.74 -0.46 -1.17
N THR A 45 5.72 0.41 -1.16
CA THR A 45 5.61 1.50 -2.14
C THR A 45 6.73 2.52 -1.99
N LYS A 46 7.36 2.65 -0.80
CA LYS A 46 8.59 3.43 -0.62
C LYS A 46 9.76 2.83 -1.40
N ALA A 47 9.99 1.52 -1.27
CA ALA A 47 11.06 0.85 -2.00
C ALA A 47 10.82 0.86 -3.52
N ILE A 48 9.58 0.61 -3.94
CA ILE A 48 9.17 0.71 -5.36
C ILE A 48 9.40 2.13 -5.87
N GLY A 49 8.88 3.14 -5.17
CA GLY A 49 8.99 4.53 -5.59
C GLY A 49 10.43 5.03 -5.67
N ILE A 50 11.32 4.55 -4.79
CA ILE A 50 12.76 4.85 -4.88
C ILE A 50 13.38 4.16 -6.10
N SER A 51 13.26 2.83 -6.22
CA SER A 51 13.93 2.08 -7.30
C SER A 51 13.41 2.48 -8.69
N PHE A 52 12.09 2.50 -8.87
CA PHE A 52 11.48 2.86 -10.14
C PHE A 52 11.51 4.36 -10.42
N GLY A 53 11.40 5.22 -9.39
CA GLY A 53 11.54 6.66 -9.56
C GLY A 53 12.94 7.07 -10.01
N LEU A 54 14.00 6.43 -9.48
CA LEU A 54 15.37 6.60 -10.00
C LEU A 54 15.50 6.06 -11.43
N GLY A 55 14.86 4.94 -11.74
CA GLY A 55 14.78 4.41 -13.10
C GLY A 55 14.21 5.42 -14.10
N GLU A 56 13.07 6.02 -13.78
CA GLU A 56 12.42 7.06 -14.60
C GLU A 56 13.28 8.33 -14.70
N GLN A 57 13.81 8.83 -13.57
CA GLN A 57 14.62 10.06 -13.51
C GLN A 57 15.89 9.96 -14.35
N TYR A 58 16.59 8.82 -14.29
CA TYR A 58 17.86 8.62 -14.99
C TYR A 58 17.69 7.94 -16.34
N ASN A 59 16.47 7.54 -16.72
CA ASN A 59 16.19 6.67 -17.86
C ASN A 59 17.03 5.38 -17.80
N ALA A 60 17.03 4.74 -16.64
CA ALA A 60 17.82 3.56 -16.31
C ALA A 60 16.92 2.32 -16.10
N PRO A 61 17.35 1.12 -16.52
CA PRO A 61 16.58 -0.10 -16.34
C PRO A 61 16.38 -0.45 -14.86
N VAL A 62 15.16 -0.88 -14.53
CA VAL A 62 14.81 -1.41 -13.21
C VAL A 62 14.31 -2.84 -13.36
N ASN A 63 14.99 -3.80 -12.73
CA ASN A 63 14.57 -5.19 -12.72
C ASN A 63 13.51 -5.41 -11.64
N LEU A 64 12.47 -6.20 -11.93
CA LEU A 64 11.62 -6.82 -10.91
C LEU A 64 12.17 -8.23 -10.68
N ARG A 65 12.80 -8.44 -9.53
CA ARG A 65 13.35 -9.75 -9.16
C ARG A 65 12.49 -10.40 -8.09
N PHE A 66 12.09 -11.63 -8.28
CA PHE A 66 11.55 -12.43 -7.18
C PHE A 66 12.72 -13.08 -6.45
N ASP A 67 12.87 -12.79 -5.16
CA ASP A 67 13.89 -13.45 -4.34
C ASP A 67 13.35 -14.79 -3.82
N ASP A 68 13.22 -15.72 -4.77
CA ASP A 68 12.59 -17.03 -4.62
C ASP A 68 13.60 -18.11 -4.19
N THR A 69 14.18 -17.94 -3.01
CA THR A 69 15.20 -18.86 -2.47
C THR A 69 14.63 -19.86 -1.47
N ASN A 70 13.37 -19.70 -1.06
CA ASN A 70 12.74 -20.48 0.00
C ASN A 70 11.50 -21.23 -0.50
N PRO A 71 11.65 -22.47 -0.98
CA PRO A 71 10.56 -23.25 -1.60
C PRO A 71 9.37 -23.53 -0.67
N ALA A 72 9.51 -23.33 0.63
CA ALA A 72 8.45 -23.65 1.61
C ALA A 72 7.36 -22.57 1.74
N LYS A 73 7.58 -21.35 1.21
CA LYS A 73 6.69 -20.19 1.48
C LYS A 73 6.23 -19.48 0.21
N GLU A 74 6.63 -19.97 -0.96
CA GLU A 74 6.54 -19.22 -2.20
C GLU A 74 5.45 -19.81 -3.10
N GLU A 75 4.58 -18.94 -3.60
CA GLU A 75 3.42 -19.33 -4.40
C GLU A 75 3.27 -18.41 -5.62
N GLN A 76 2.82 -18.98 -6.74
CA GLN A 76 2.59 -18.24 -7.98
C GLN A 76 1.58 -17.10 -7.79
N GLU A 77 0.62 -17.27 -6.87
CA GLU A 77 -0.35 -16.24 -6.50
C GLU A 77 0.34 -14.92 -6.08
N TYR A 78 1.38 -15.00 -5.24
CA TYR A 78 2.09 -13.81 -4.77
C TYR A 78 2.91 -13.15 -5.88
N VAL A 79 3.51 -13.95 -6.78
CA VAL A 79 4.20 -13.44 -7.98
C VAL A 79 3.24 -12.60 -8.83
N ASP A 80 2.06 -13.14 -9.10
CA ASP A 80 1.05 -12.47 -9.93
C ASP A 80 0.47 -11.23 -9.24
N ALA A 81 0.26 -11.29 -7.92
CA ALA A 81 -0.20 -10.16 -7.11
C ALA A 81 0.82 -9.01 -7.08
N ILE A 82 2.10 -9.33 -6.85
CA ILE A 82 3.20 -8.35 -6.86
C ILE A 82 3.29 -7.64 -8.22
N LYS A 83 3.24 -8.40 -9.33
CA LYS A 83 3.25 -7.83 -10.70
C LYS A 83 2.07 -6.89 -10.91
N ARG A 84 0.86 -7.34 -10.54
CA ARG A 84 -0.37 -6.55 -10.65
C ARG A 84 -0.26 -5.24 -9.87
N ASP A 85 0.29 -5.28 -8.66
CA ASP A 85 0.42 -4.11 -7.79
C ASP A 85 1.47 -3.12 -8.31
N VAL A 86 2.62 -3.60 -8.81
CA VAL A 86 3.64 -2.75 -9.44
C VAL A 86 3.11 -2.10 -10.72
N THR A 87 2.43 -2.86 -11.58
CA THR A 87 1.79 -2.33 -12.80
C THR A 87 0.67 -1.35 -12.46
N TRP A 88 -0.14 -1.64 -11.45
CA TRP A 88 -1.21 -0.74 -11.01
C TRP A 88 -0.66 0.60 -10.50
N LEU A 89 0.49 0.61 -9.82
CA LEU A 89 1.19 1.85 -9.44
C LEU A 89 1.70 2.66 -10.66
N GLY A 90 1.59 2.12 -11.88
CA GLY A 90 2.03 2.78 -13.11
C GLY A 90 3.52 2.63 -13.38
N TYR A 91 4.17 1.65 -12.78
CA TYR A 91 5.58 1.34 -13.03
C TYR A 91 5.72 0.16 -13.99
N GLN A 92 6.81 0.17 -14.76
CA GLN A 92 7.18 -0.89 -15.68
C GLN A 92 8.62 -1.33 -15.38
N TRP A 93 8.85 -2.64 -15.29
CA TRP A 93 10.18 -3.20 -15.13
C TRP A 93 10.81 -3.53 -16.49
N ALA A 94 12.13 -3.38 -16.58
CA ALA A 94 12.90 -3.69 -17.77
C ALA A 94 13.10 -5.21 -17.96
N SER A 95 13.16 -5.96 -16.88
CA SER A 95 13.30 -7.41 -16.90
C SER A 95 12.66 -8.03 -15.66
N GLU A 96 11.94 -9.13 -15.87
CA GLU A 96 11.47 -10.01 -14.80
C GLU A 96 12.57 -11.04 -14.53
N ARG A 97 13.00 -11.16 -13.27
CA ARG A 97 14.11 -12.01 -12.84
C ARG A 97 13.69 -12.86 -11.64
N TYR A 98 14.40 -13.96 -11.44
CA TYR A 98 14.17 -14.89 -10.35
C TYR A 98 15.53 -15.29 -9.80
N SER A 99 15.73 -15.20 -8.49
CA SER A 99 16.95 -15.66 -7.84
C SER A 99 17.21 -17.15 -8.13
N SER A 100 16.15 -17.94 -8.32
CA SER A 100 16.22 -19.35 -8.71
C SER A 100 16.85 -19.60 -10.08
N ASP A 101 16.82 -18.63 -11.01
CA ASP A 101 17.55 -18.72 -12.29
C ASP A 101 19.07 -18.75 -12.09
N TYR A 102 19.54 -18.36 -10.90
CA TYR A 102 20.96 -18.23 -10.57
C TYR A 102 21.49 -19.38 -9.72
N PHE A 103 20.67 -20.33 -9.28
CA PHE A 103 21.09 -21.42 -8.38
C PHE A 103 22.32 -22.19 -8.86
N GLN A 104 22.41 -22.48 -10.16
CA GLN A 104 23.59 -23.16 -10.70
C GLN A 104 24.84 -22.30 -10.58
N GLN A 105 24.76 -21.01 -10.92
CA GLN A 105 25.91 -20.10 -10.81
C GLN A 105 26.32 -19.87 -9.34
N LEU A 106 25.35 -19.78 -8.43
CA LEU A 106 25.58 -19.69 -6.99
C LEU A 106 26.25 -20.96 -6.44
N TYR A 107 25.89 -22.14 -6.96
CA TYR A 107 26.53 -23.40 -6.61
C TYR A 107 27.99 -23.43 -7.12
N ASP A 108 28.22 -23.04 -8.37
CA ASP A 108 29.55 -23.03 -8.98
C ASP A 108 30.51 -22.07 -8.25
N TRP A 109 30.02 -20.89 -7.84
CA TRP A 109 30.79 -19.97 -7.01
C TRP A 109 31.04 -20.49 -5.58
N ALA A 110 30.08 -21.20 -4.98
CA ALA A 110 30.28 -21.85 -3.69
C ALA A 110 31.36 -22.93 -3.77
N VAL A 111 31.36 -23.75 -4.83
CA VAL A 111 32.45 -24.71 -5.13
C VAL A 111 33.80 -24.00 -5.25
N GLN A 112 33.85 -22.84 -5.89
CA GLN A 112 35.10 -22.08 -6.01
C GLN A 112 35.57 -21.50 -4.67
N LEU A 113 34.65 -21.02 -3.83
CA LEU A 113 34.98 -20.60 -2.46
C LEU A 113 35.53 -21.75 -1.61
N ILE A 114 35.00 -22.97 -1.76
CA ILE A 114 35.55 -24.15 -1.08
C ILE A 114 36.98 -24.43 -1.56
N LYS A 115 37.23 -24.39 -2.88
CA LYS A 115 38.57 -24.59 -3.47
C LYS A 115 39.59 -23.54 -3.00
N ASP A 116 39.14 -22.32 -2.76
CA ASP A 116 39.97 -21.24 -2.23
C ASP A 116 40.15 -21.30 -0.70
N GLY A 117 39.57 -22.31 -0.03
CA GLY A 117 39.60 -22.46 1.42
C GLY A 117 38.77 -21.41 2.18
N LYS A 118 37.81 -20.78 1.49
CA LYS A 118 36.93 -19.71 2.00
C LYS A 118 35.52 -20.18 2.31
N ALA A 119 35.22 -21.45 2.15
CA ALA A 119 34.00 -22.10 2.61
C ALA A 119 34.28 -23.55 3.02
N TYR A 120 33.45 -24.08 3.91
CA TYR A 120 33.55 -25.47 4.39
C TYR A 120 32.17 -26.03 4.73
N VAL A 121 32.02 -27.35 4.68
CA VAL A 121 30.80 -28.01 5.15
C VAL A 121 30.89 -28.18 6.67
N ASP A 122 29.87 -27.69 7.37
CA ASP A 122 29.70 -27.90 8.81
C ASP A 122 28.66 -29.00 9.04
N SER A 123 28.97 -29.91 9.96
CA SER A 123 28.12 -31.06 10.31
C SER A 123 27.64 -31.00 11.76
N GLN A 124 27.74 -29.83 12.40
CA GLN A 124 27.18 -29.60 13.71
C GLN A 124 25.68 -29.36 13.67
N SER A 125 25.04 -29.58 14.81
CA SER A 125 23.65 -29.17 15.01
C SER A 125 23.53 -27.64 14.98
N SER A 126 22.32 -27.16 14.68
CA SER A 126 22.01 -25.72 14.72
C SER A 126 22.25 -25.10 16.10
N GLU A 127 22.05 -25.86 17.18
CA GLU A 127 22.26 -25.39 18.55
C GLU A 127 23.74 -25.19 18.85
N GLU A 128 24.59 -26.15 18.49
CA GLU A 128 26.03 -26.04 18.69
C GLU A 128 26.65 -24.91 17.85
N MET A 129 26.21 -24.74 16.60
CA MET A 129 26.63 -23.61 15.77
C MET A 129 26.23 -22.26 16.38
N ALA A 130 25.03 -22.17 16.96
CA ALA A 130 24.57 -20.95 17.62
C ALA A 130 25.40 -20.63 18.88
N GLN A 131 25.74 -21.65 19.68
CA GLN A 131 26.60 -21.49 20.86
C GLN A 131 28.01 -21.02 20.45
N GLN A 132 28.60 -21.61 19.40
CA GLN A 132 29.92 -21.23 18.90
C GLN A 132 29.98 -19.82 18.32
N LYS A 133 28.85 -19.31 17.80
CA LYS A 133 28.79 -17.96 17.25
C LYS A 133 29.04 -16.89 18.32
N GLY A 134 28.90 -17.22 19.60
CA GLY A 134 29.07 -16.31 20.72
C GLY A 134 27.97 -15.24 20.76
N THR A 135 28.27 -14.12 21.41
CA THR A 135 27.34 -13.00 21.59
C THR A 135 27.98 -11.70 21.09
N PRO A 136 27.25 -10.56 21.05
CA PRO A 136 27.89 -9.27 20.74
C PRO A 136 29.02 -8.89 21.71
N THR A 137 29.08 -9.48 22.89
CA THR A 137 30.09 -9.23 23.93
C THR A 137 31.13 -10.34 24.07
N GLU A 138 30.88 -11.52 23.49
CA GLU A 138 31.76 -12.69 23.57
C GLU A 138 32.12 -13.17 22.16
N SER A 139 33.42 -13.31 21.89
CA SER A 139 33.91 -13.79 20.60
C SER A 139 33.40 -15.19 20.30
N GLY A 140 33.18 -15.48 19.02
CA GLY A 140 32.89 -16.84 18.58
C GLY A 140 34.14 -17.72 18.59
N VAL A 141 33.94 -19.03 18.55
CA VAL A 141 35.01 -20.03 18.51
C VAL A 141 34.91 -20.89 17.26
N ALA A 142 36.05 -21.27 16.69
CA ALA A 142 36.08 -22.15 15.53
C ALA A 142 35.47 -23.52 15.85
N GLY A 143 34.52 -23.97 15.02
CA GLY A 143 33.94 -25.30 15.15
C GLY A 143 34.88 -26.43 14.72
N PRO A 144 34.64 -27.68 15.18
CA PRO A 144 35.45 -28.85 14.85
C PRO A 144 35.63 -29.09 13.34
N TYR A 145 34.64 -28.72 12.52
CA TYR A 145 34.68 -28.95 11.06
C TYR A 145 35.26 -27.77 10.25
N ARG A 146 35.61 -26.65 10.91
CA ARG A 146 36.13 -25.44 10.23
C ARG A 146 37.40 -25.66 9.43
N ASN A 147 38.19 -26.67 9.81
CA ASN A 147 39.46 -27.01 9.17
C ASN A 147 39.41 -28.34 8.40
N ARG A 148 38.22 -28.78 7.97
CA ARG A 148 38.09 -29.85 6.97
C ARG A 148 38.95 -29.55 5.75
N SER A 149 39.45 -30.60 5.10
CA SER A 149 40.17 -30.43 3.85
C SER A 149 39.24 -29.92 2.75
N ILE A 150 39.84 -29.34 1.71
CA ILE A 150 39.11 -28.88 0.53
C ILE A 150 38.38 -30.06 -0.12
N GLU A 151 39.06 -31.21 -0.24
CA GLU A 151 38.53 -32.43 -0.84
C GLU A 151 37.32 -32.98 -0.06
N GLU A 152 37.42 -33.03 1.27
CA GLU A 152 36.31 -33.49 2.13
C GLU A 152 35.11 -32.56 2.03
N SER A 153 35.33 -31.24 2.03
CA SER A 153 34.24 -30.27 1.90
C SER A 153 33.57 -30.33 0.53
N LEU A 154 34.32 -30.54 -0.56
CA LEU A 154 33.78 -30.70 -1.90
C LEU A 154 32.97 -31.99 -2.05
N ASP A 155 33.46 -33.11 -1.52
CA ASP A 155 32.74 -34.39 -1.50
C ASP A 155 31.38 -34.24 -0.79
N LEU A 156 31.41 -33.74 0.45
CA LEU A 156 30.21 -33.56 1.25
C LEU A 156 29.22 -32.59 0.58
N PHE A 157 29.69 -31.46 0.04
CA PHE A 157 28.81 -30.49 -0.59
C PHE A 157 28.16 -31.04 -1.88
N THR A 158 28.88 -31.87 -2.64
CA THR A 158 28.34 -32.58 -3.80
C THR A 158 27.24 -33.56 -3.39
N ARG A 159 27.50 -34.38 -2.36
CA ARG A 159 26.54 -35.35 -1.81
C ARG A 159 25.32 -34.68 -1.16
N MET A 160 25.50 -33.47 -0.58
CA MET A 160 24.39 -32.62 -0.14
C MET A 160 23.49 -32.24 -1.32
N LYS A 161 24.07 -31.80 -2.46
CA LYS A 161 23.30 -31.48 -3.68
C LYS A 161 22.59 -32.71 -4.26
N GLU A 162 23.22 -33.89 -4.16
CA GLU A 162 22.64 -35.16 -4.62
C GLU A 162 21.54 -35.71 -3.70
N GLY A 163 21.32 -35.08 -2.53
CA GLY A 163 20.24 -35.42 -1.61
C GLY A 163 20.51 -36.63 -0.71
N GLU A 164 21.77 -37.02 -0.54
CA GLU A 164 22.18 -38.17 0.28
C GLU A 164 21.85 -37.97 1.76
N PHE A 165 21.81 -36.73 2.23
CA PHE A 165 21.66 -36.40 3.65
C PHE A 165 20.27 -35.85 4.00
N GLU A 166 19.88 -36.01 5.26
CA GLU A 166 18.63 -35.45 5.80
C GLU A 166 18.71 -33.94 6.06
N GLU A 167 17.55 -33.28 6.19
CA GLU A 167 17.50 -31.84 6.50
C GLU A 167 18.19 -31.54 7.84
N GLY A 168 19.00 -30.48 7.86
CA GLY A 168 19.69 -30.01 9.08
C GLY A 168 20.93 -30.80 9.49
N THR A 169 21.32 -31.86 8.78
CA THR A 169 22.54 -32.62 9.10
C THR A 169 23.81 -31.87 8.70
N HIS A 170 23.80 -31.20 7.55
CA HIS A 170 24.93 -30.47 6.98
C HIS A 170 24.50 -29.12 6.43
N VAL A 171 25.41 -28.16 6.52
CA VAL A 171 25.28 -26.82 5.95
C VAL A 171 26.61 -26.40 5.32
N LEU A 172 26.56 -25.56 4.30
CA LEU A 172 27.78 -24.88 3.83
C LEU A 172 27.92 -23.56 4.57
N ARG A 173 29.11 -23.27 5.10
CA ARG A 173 29.43 -22.00 5.77
C ARG A 173 30.57 -21.29 5.05
N ALA A 174 30.51 -19.97 4.99
CA ALA A 174 31.66 -19.16 4.63
C ALA A 174 32.71 -19.25 5.75
N LYS A 175 33.99 -19.23 5.40
CA LYS A 175 35.12 -19.20 6.33
C LYS A 175 35.68 -17.78 6.36
N ILE A 176 35.24 -17.01 7.35
CA ILE A 176 35.55 -15.58 7.47
C ILE A 176 36.31 -15.39 8.80
N ASP A 177 35.65 -14.86 9.83
CA ASP A 177 36.27 -14.51 11.10
C ASP A 177 35.29 -14.73 12.26
N MET A 178 35.56 -15.74 13.08
CA MET A 178 34.75 -16.08 14.25
C MET A 178 34.86 -15.04 15.38
N GLU A 179 35.89 -14.19 15.38
CA GLU A 179 36.11 -13.14 16.37
C GLU A 179 35.56 -11.78 15.91
N SER A 180 34.98 -11.70 14.71
CA SER A 180 34.50 -10.43 14.15
C SER A 180 33.49 -9.75 15.10
N PRO A 181 33.59 -8.42 15.30
CA PRO A 181 32.58 -7.67 16.03
C PRO A 181 31.23 -7.65 15.31
N ASN A 182 31.22 -7.87 13.99
CA ASN A 182 30.00 -8.09 13.23
C ASN A 182 29.63 -9.58 13.27
N MET A 183 28.60 -9.92 14.02
CA MET A 183 28.15 -11.32 14.15
C MET A 183 27.79 -11.98 12.81
N LEU A 184 27.44 -11.21 11.78
CA LEU A 184 27.15 -11.76 10.45
C LEU A 184 28.40 -12.26 9.74
N MET A 185 29.58 -11.75 10.11
CA MET A 185 30.88 -12.19 9.57
C MET A 185 31.42 -13.43 10.30
N ARG A 186 30.74 -13.92 11.33
CA ARG A 186 31.14 -15.13 12.07
C ARG A 186 30.65 -16.39 11.34
N ASP A 187 31.41 -16.76 10.31
CA ASP A 187 31.19 -17.90 9.43
C ASP A 187 29.69 -18.12 9.09
N PRO A 188 29.06 -17.20 8.33
CA PRO A 188 27.64 -17.27 8.01
C PRO A 188 27.29 -18.49 7.15
N LEU A 189 26.04 -18.93 7.27
CA LEU A 189 25.47 -20.00 6.43
C LEU A 189 25.33 -19.53 4.98
N MET A 190 25.76 -20.35 4.04
CA MET A 190 25.60 -20.15 2.60
C MET A 190 24.52 -21.05 2.01
N TYR A 191 24.49 -22.33 2.40
CA TYR A 191 23.50 -23.31 1.95
C TYR A 191 22.99 -24.17 3.09
N ARG A 192 21.72 -24.61 2.98
CA ARG A 192 21.09 -25.61 3.83
C ARG A 192 20.43 -26.69 2.99
N ILE A 193 20.33 -27.91 3.53
CA ILE A 193 19.50 -28.98 2.96
C ILE A 193 18.04 -28.71 3.31
N LEU A 194 17.18 -28.72 2.29
CA LEU A 194 15.74 -28.61 2.41
C LEU A 194 15.10 -29.44 1.28
N LYS A 195 14.53 -30.60 1.61
CA LYS A 195 13.93 -31.55 0.66
C LYS A 195 12.49 -31.11 0.33
N LYS A 196 12.35 -29.94 -0.31
CA LYS A 196 11.09 -29.34 -0.74
C LYS A 196 11.12 -29.02 -2.22
N VAL A 197 9.99 -29.19 -2.90
CA VAL A 197 9.83 -28.85 -4.32
C VAL A 197 9.86 -27.33 -4.47
N HIS A 198 10.69 -26.80 -5.36
CA HIS A 198 10.67 -25.39 -5.73
C HIS A 198 9.59 -25.11 -6.78
N HIS A 199 8.87 -24.00 -6.63
CA HIS A 199 7.75 -23.66 -7.52
C HIS A 199 8.18 -23.47 -9.00
N ARG A 200 9.46 -23.15 -9.25
CA ARG A 200 10.03 -23.02 -10.62
C ARG A 200 10.99 -24.11 -11.03
N THR A 201 11.88 -24.54 -10.14
CA THR A 201 12.97 -25.48 -10.45
C THR A 201 12.64 -26.91 -10.04
N GLY A 202 11.40 -27.17 -9.59
CA GLY A 202 10.92 -28.49 -9.27
C GLY A 202 11.79 -29.19 -8.22
N ASN A 203 12.29 -30.38 -8.58
CA ASN A 203 13.12 -31.23 -7.72
C ASN A 203 14.61 -31.19 -8.11
N ASP A 204 15.03 -30.22 -8.93
CA ASP A 204 16.42 -30.12 -9.40
C ASP A 204 17.39 -29.78 -8.27
N TRP A 205 16.86 -29.25 -7.15
CA TRP A 205 17.61 -28.80 -6.00
C TRP A 205 17.03 -29.36 -4.71
N VAL A 206 17.90 -29.77 -3.80
CA VAL A 206 17.59 -30.17 -2.41
C VAL A 206 18.46 -29.43 -1.40
N ILE A 207 19.34 -28.55 -1.91
CA ILE A 207 20.06 -27.54 -1.15
C ILE A 207 19.65 -26.18 -1.67
N TYR A 208 19.39 -25.25 -0.77
CA TYR A 208 18.94 -23.90 -1.11
C TYR A 208 19.88 -22.87 -0.51
N PRO A 209 20.25 -21.82 -1.28
CA PRO A 209 21.13 -20.79 -0.80
C PRO A 209 20.42 -19.89 0.22
N MET A 210 21.19 -19.30 1.12
CA MET A 210 20.68 -18.33 2.09
C MET A 210 20.59 -16.92 1.47
N TYR A 211 19.76 -16.05 2.06
CA TYR A 211 19.58 -14.67 1.59
C TYR A 211 20.91 -13.93 1.39
N ASP A 212 21.80 -13.94 2.40
CA ASP A 212 23.08 -13.23 2.35
C ASP A 212 24.02 -13.73 1.24
N TRP A 213 23.89 -15.00 0.82
CA TRP A 213 24.67 -15.59 -0.27
C TRP A 213 24.02 -15.41 -1.65
N THR A 214 22.73 -15.08 -1.69
CA THR A 214 21.98 -14.95 -2.96
C THR A 214 21.87 -13.50 -3.39
N HIS A 215 21.64 -12.59 -2.45
CA HIS A 215 21.20 -11.24 -2.75
C HIS A 215 22.25 -10.40 -3.49
N GLY A 216 23.50 -10.39 -2.99
CA GLY A 216 24.58 -9.63 -3.62
C GLY A 216 25.09 -10.24 -4.91
N GLU A 217 25.10 -11.55 -4.98
CA GLU A 217 25.46 -12.34 -6.13
C GLU A 217 24.46 -12.16 -7.27
N SER A 218 23.16 -12.13 -6.97
CA SER A 218 22.10 -11.82 -7.95
C SER A 218 22.23 -10.40 -8.47
N ASP A 219 22.46 -9.43 -7.58
CA ASP A 219 22.74 -8.03 -7.97
C ASP A 219 23.99 -7.95 -8.86
N TYR A 220 25.01 -8.78 -8.61
CA TYR A 220 26.20 -8.87 -9.44
C TYR A 220 25.91 -9.47 -10.81
N ILE A 221 25.22 -10.62 -10.90
CA ILE A 221 24.83 -11.23 -12.19
C ILE A 221 24.02 -10.26 -13.05
N GLU A 222 23.10 -9.52 -12.43
CA GLU A 222 22.22 -8.57 -13.12
C GLU A 222 22.90 -7.25 -13.46
N GLN A 223 24.14 -7.02 -13.00
CA GLN A 223 24.87 -5.76 -13.17
C GLN A 223 24.11 -4.57 -12.58
N VAL A 224 23.46 -4.77 -11.42
CA VAL A 224 22.86 -3.70 -10.62
C VAL A 224 23.98 -2.74 -10.19
N SER A 225 23.80 -1.44 -10.37
CA SER A 225 24.81 -0.47 -9.90
C SER A 225 24.59 -0.09 -8.44
N HIS A 226 23.33 0.15 -8.06
CA HIS A 226 22.95 0.59 -6.72
C HIS A 226 21.88 -0.37 -6.15
N SER A 227 22.31 -1.21 -5.21
CA SER A 227 21.46 -2.15 -4.50
C SER A 227 20.78 -1.45 -3.32
N LEU A 228 19.50 -1.13 -3.46
CA LEU A 228 18.75 -0.34 -2.48
C LEU A 228 17.95 -1.25 -1.54
N CYS A 229 18.10 -1.08 -0.22
CA CYS A 229 17.41 -1.89 0.79
C CYS A 229 17.08 -1.07 2.07
N SER A 230 16.37 -1.69 3.02
CA SER A 230 16.04 -1.05 4.30
C SER A 230 17.25 -1.00 5.25
N LEU A 231 17.21 -0.12 6.26
CA LEU A 231 18.25 0.01 7.30
C LEU A 231 18.52 -1.27 8.09
N GLU A 232 17.58 -2.21 8.13
CA GLU A 232 17.77 -3.52 8.79
C GLU A 232 18.91 -4.32 8.17
N PHE A 233 19.20 -4.10 6.88
CA PHE A 233 20.30 -4.75 6.15
C PHE A 233 21.62 -3.97 6.22
N LYS A 234 21.69 -2.86 6.98
CA LYS A 234 22.94 -2.13 7.16
C LYS A 234 24.06 -2.99 7.76
N PRO A 235 23.82 -3.82 8.80
CA PRO A 235 24.84 -4.74 9.32
C PRO A 235 25.29 -5.80 8.30
N HIS A 236 24.40 -6.17 7.36
CA HIS A 236 24.66 -7.15 6.31
C HIS A 236 25.58 -6.65 5.21
N ARG A 237 25.75 -5.32 5.06
CA ARG A 237 26.56 -4.72 3.99
C ARG A 237 28.00 -5.24 3.95
N GLU A 238 28.61 -5.45 5.11
CA GLU A 238 29.97 -5.97 5.19
C GLU A 238 30.06 -7.37 4.58
N LEU A 239 29.11 -8.24 4.92
CA LEU A 239 29.01 -9.59 4.37
C LEU A 239 28.66 -9.58 2.88
N TYR A 240 27.72 -8.73 2.47
CA TYR A 240 27.40 -8.48 1.07
C TYR A 240 28.65 -8.13 0.25
N ASN A 241 29.47 -7.21 0.76
CA ASN A 241 30.71 -6.82 0.09
C ASN A 241 31.71 -7.98 0.06
N TRP A 242 31.85 -8.73 1.15
CA TRP A 242 32.76 -9.87 1.22
C TRP A 242 32.42 -10.93 0.16
N PHE A 243 31.15 -11.33 0.05
CA PHE A 243 30.73 -12.30 -0.97
C PHE A 243 30.92 -11.74 -2.38
N ARG A 244 30.40 -10.53 -2.65
CA ARG A 244 30.54 -9.83 -3.94
C ARG A 244 32.00 -9.74 -4.40
N ASP A 245 32.92 -9.35 -3.51
CA ASP A 245 34.33 -9.14 -3.87
C ASP A 245 35.04 -10.46 -4.23
N ASN A 246 34.66 -11.56 -3.57
CA ASN A 246 35.15 -12.89 -3.93
C ASN A 246 34.64 -13.32 -5.31
N VAL A 247 33.32 -13.25 -5.55
CA VAL A 247 32.74 -13.68 -6.84
C VAL A 247 33.16 -12.76 -7.99
N HIS A 248 33.38 -11.47 -7.71
CA HIS A 248 33.95 -10.54 -8.68
C HIS A 248 35.35 -10.96 -9.12
N GLY A 249 36.17 -11.49 -8.20
CA GLY A 249 37.47 -12.06 -8.53
C GLY A 249 37.39 -13.18 -9.58
N TYR A 250 36.33 -13.99 -9.54
CA TYR A 250 36.13 -15.12 -10.45
C TYR A 250 35.51 -14.70 -11.80
N SER A 251 34.64 -13.69 -11.81
CA SER A 251 33.75 -13.43 -12.95
C SER A 251 33.80 -12.01 -13.52
N LYS A 252 34.74 -11.15 -13.10
CA LYS A 252 34.89 -9.76 -13.62
C LYS A 252 35.00 -9.63 -15.14
N SER A 253 35.48 -10.66 -15.83
CA SER A 253 35.54 -10.66 -17.31
C SER A 253 34.16 -10.76 -17.96
N THR A 254 33.20 -11.36 -17.27
CA THR A 254 31.80 -11.50 -17.70
C THR A 254 30.92 -10.40 -17.12
N TYR A 255 31.19 -10.03 -15.87
CA TYR A 255 30.41 -9.11 -15.05
C TYR A 255 31.31 -7.98 -14.52
N PRO A 256 31.54 -6.91 -15.30
CA PRO A 256 32.54 -5.90 -14.95
C PRO A 256 32.13 -4.97 -13.80
N LEU A 257 30.84 -4.86 -13.46
CA LEU A 257 30.34 -3.92 -12.46
C LEU A 257 30.14 -4.59 -11.10
N ALA A 258 30.74 -4.01 -10.06
CA ALA A 258 30.52 -4.41 -8.67
C ALA A 258 29.37 -3.60 -8.04
N PRO A 259 28.22 -4.21 -7.69
CA PRO A 259 27.08 -3.49 -7.11
C PRO A 259 27.39 -2.88 -5.75
N LYS A 260 26.81 -1.72 -5.45
CA LYS A 260 26.95 -1.02 -4.16
C LYS A 260 25.65 -1.03 -3.36
N GLN A 261 25.65 -1.62 -2.17
CA GLN A 261 24.48 -1.57 -1.27
C GLN A 261 24.31 -0.18 -0.62
N ARG A 262 23.10 0.37 -0.62
CA ARG A 262 22.70 1.61 0.06
C ARG A 262 21.37 1.42 0.79
N GLU A 263 21.33 1.80 2.07
CA GLU A 263 20.14 1.63 2.90
C GLU A 263 19.36 2.93 3.12
N PHE A 264 18.04 2.81 3.15
CA PHE A 264 17.10 3.87 3.51
C PHE A 264 16.15 3.41 4.63
N SER A 265 15.55 4.36 5.36
CA SER A 265 14.59 4.04 6.41
C SER A 265 13.30 3.47 5.81
N ARG A 266 12.71 2.49 6.49
CA ARG A 266 11.38 1.99 6.10
C ARG A 266 10.33 3.07 6.23
N LEU A 267 9.20 2.87 5.57
CA LEU A 267 7.99 3.61 5.87
C LEU A 267 7.29 2.91 7.03
N ASN A 268 7.06 3.63 8.13
CA ASN A 268 6.13 3.24 9.17
C ASN A 268 4.96 4.23 9.13
N LEU A 269 3.74 3.72 9.22
CA LEU A 269 2.51 4.53 9.18
C LEU A 269 1.80 4.42 10.51
N SER A 270 1.36 5.54 11.08
CA SER A 270 0.58 5.55 12.32
C SER A 270 -0.73 4.76 12.15
N TYR A 271 -1.28 4.21 13.24
CA TYR A 271 -2.55 3.46 13.28
C TYR A 271 -2.58 2.23 12.36
N THR A 272 -1.41 1.68 12.03
CA THR A 272 -1.23 0.61 11.05
C THR A 272 -0.16 -0.37 11.53
N VAL A 273 -0.34 -1.66 11.24
CA VAL A 273 0.72 -2.68 11.40
C VAL A 273 1.23 -3.10 10.03
N MET A 274 2.54 -3.28 9.87
CA MET A 274 3.16 -3.59 8.58
C MET A 274 3.89 -4.94 8.58
N SER A 275 3.96 -5.61 9.73
CA SER A 275 4.55 -6.94 9.83
C SER A 275 3.68 -7.98 9.12
N LYS A 276 4.24 -8.70 8.13
CA LYS A 276 3.56 -9.79 7.42
C LYS A 276 2.92 -10.80 8.39
N ARG A 277 3.62 -11.19 9.45
CA ARG A 277 3.08 -12.11 10.48
C ARG A 277 1.82 -11.57 11.16
N LYS A 278 1.78 -10.26 11.45
CA LYS A 278 0.61 -9.63 12.07
C LYS A 278 -0.55 -9.47 11.08
N LEU A 279 -0.25 -9.10 9.84
CA LEU A 279 -1.25 -9.02 8.77
C LEU A 279 -1.88 -10.38 8.47
N MET A 280 -1.06 -11.44 8.41
CA MET A 280 -1.53 -12.82 8.26
C MET A 280 -2.45 -13.22 9.42
N LYS A 281 -2.08 -12.90 10.67
CA LYS A 281 -2.93 -13.14 11.85
C LYS A 281 -4.31 -12.45 11.74
N LEU A 282 -4.38 -11.23 11.19
CA LEU A 282 -5.67 -10.53 10.99
C LEU A 282 -6.56 -11.26 9.98
N VAL A 283 -5.97 -11.82 8.92
CA VAL A 283 -6.68 -12.58 7.88
C VAL A 283 -7.12 -13.95 8.40
N GLU A 284 -6.21 -14.72 9.00
CA GLU A 284 -6.47 -16.06 9.53
C GLU A 284 -7.50 -16.07 10.68
N GLN A 285 -7.57 -14.99 11.45
CA GLN A 285 -8.55 -14.82 12.53
C GLN A 285 -9.83 -14.09 12.07
N GLU A 286 -10.01 -13.90 10.76
CA GLU A 286 -11.21 -13.29 10.15
C GLU A 286 -11.58 -11.90 10.73
N ILE A 287 -10.59 -11.16 11.25
CA ILE A 287 -10.78 -9.76 11.68
C ILE A 287 -11.01 -8.85 10.46
N VAL A 288 -10.36 -9.22 9.36
CA VAL A 288 -10.52 -8.62 8.03
C VAL A 288 -11.01 -9.67 7.04
N SER A 289 -11.70 -9.25 5.97
CA SER A 289 -12.30 -10.17 5.00
C SER A 289 -11.28 -10.89 4.12
N GLY A 290 -10.04 -10.41 4.08
CA GLY A 290 -8.97 -10.94 3.24
C GLY A 290 -7.79 -9.98 3.15
N TRP A 291 -6.80 -10.34 2.32
CA TRP A 291 -5.64 -9.48 2.06
C TRP A 291 -5.99 -8.19 1.32
N ASP A 292 -7.10 -8.15 0.60
CA ASP A 292 -7.61 -6.99 -0.13
C ASP A 292 -8.70 -6.21 0.64
N ASP A 293 -8.96 -6.53 1.92
CA ASP A 293 -9.89 -5.76 2.75
C ASP A 293 -9.49 -4.27 2.76
N PRO A 294 -10.40 -3.32 2.50
CA PRO A 294 -10.10 -1.88 2.48
C PRO A 294 -9.49 -1.30 3.77
N ARG A 295 -9.54 -2.02 4.90
CA ARG A 295 -8.87 -1.65 6.16
C ARG A 295 -7.41 -2.09 6.19
N MET A 296 -7.01 -3.03 5.33
CA MET A 296 -5.65 -3.54 5.27
C MET A 296 -4.71 -2.52 4.59
N PRO A 297 -3.46 -2.41 5.06
CA PRO A 297 -2.46 -1.54 4.44
C PRO A 297 -1.83 -2.15 3.20
N THR A 298 -2.38 -3.25 2.67
CA THR A 298 -1.95 -3.87 1.43
C THR A 298 -2.19 -2.95 0.23
N ILE A 299 -1.41 -3.09 -0.83
CA ILE A 299 -1.65 -2.30 -2.06
C ILE A 299 -3.01 -2.70 -2.67
N SER A 300 -3.35 -3.99 -2.64
CA SER A 300 -4.66 -4.50 -3.01
C SER A 300 -5.80 -3.90 -2.18
N GLY A 301 -5.66 -3.83 -0.85
CA GLY A 301 -6.65 -3.23 0.04
C GLY A 301 -6.85 -1.73 -0.21
N LEU A 302 -5.75 -0.99 -0.38
CA LEU A 302 -5.81 0.42 -0.74
C LEU A 302 -6.46 0.65 -2.11
N ARG A 303 -6.13 -0.18 -3.11
CA ARG A 303 -6.78 -0.16 -4.44
C ARG A 303 -8.28 -0.38 -4.32
N ARG A 304 -8.71 -1.42 -3.60
CA ARG A 304 -10.13 -1.73 -3.37
C ARG A 304 -10.87 -0.65 -2.57
N ARG A 305 -10.17 0.01 -1.64
CA ARG A 305 -10.65 1.21 -0.92
C ARG A 305 -10.82 2.44 -1.81
N GLY A 306 -10.30 2.44 -3.04
CA GLY A 306 -10.40 3.55 -3.98
C GLY A 306 -9.24 4.53 -3.94
N TYR A 307 -8.11 4.18 -3.29
CA TYR A 307 -6.87 4.95 -3.47
C TYR A 307 -6.41 4.88 -4.92
N THR A 308 -5.71 5.92 -5.36
CA THR A 308 -5.18 6.00 -6.72
C THR A 308 -3.67 5.78 -6.73
N PRO A 309 -3.13 5.28 -7.86
CA PRO A 309 -1.68 5.23 -8.08
C PRO A 309 -1.01 6.59 -7.89
N ALA A 310 -1.63 7.65 -8.44
CA ALA A 310 -1.12 9.02 -8.36
C ALA A 310 -1.02 9.53 -6.91
N ALA A 311 -2.05 9.29 -6.10
CA ALA A 311 -2.04 9.67 -4.68
C ALA A 311 -0.93 8.95 -3.89
N ILE A 312 -0.72 7.65 -4.14
CA ILE A 312 0.33 6.88 -3.46
C ILE A 312 1.72 7.34 -3.90
N ARG A 313 1.94 7.59 -5.20
CA ARG A 313 3.22 8.13 -5.69
C ARG A 313 3.51 9.50 -5.09
N SER A 314 2.53 10.42 -5.10
CA SER A 314 2.68 11.74 -4.48
C SER A 314 2.93 11.67 -2.97
N PHE A 315 2.32 10.71 -2.28
CA PHE A 315 2.60 10.43 -0.87
C PHE A 315 4.06 10.03 -0.65
N ILE A 316 4.59 9.08 -1.43
CA ILE A 316 5.99 8.64 -1.31
C ILE A 316 6.98 9.75 -1.66
N GLU A 317 6.71 10.56 -2.68
CA GLU A 317 7.52 11.74 -3.02
C GLU A 317 7.57 12.76 -1.88
N THR A 318 6.45 12.93 -1.16
CA THR A 318 6.35 13.88 -0.04
C THR A 318 7.05 13.34 1.21
N VAL A 319 6.92 12.04 1.49
CA VAL A 319 7.65 11.39 2.59
C VAL A 319 9.16 11.45 2.38
N GLY A 320 9.59 11.31 1.12
CA GLY A 320 10.99 11.38 0.73
C GLY A 320 11.84 10.23 1.26
N VAL A 321 13.16 10.37 1.08
CA VAL A 321 14.15 9.33 1.40
C VAL A 321 15.07 9.83 2.51
N SER A 322 15.17 9.07 3.60
CA SER A 322 16.01 9.42 4.75
C SER A 322 16.70 8.17 5.32
N LYS A 323 17.67 8.39 6.22
CA LYS A 323 18.30 7.35 7.05
C LYS A 323 17.79 7.33 8.50
N ARG A 324 16.78 8.15 8.81
CA ARG A 324 16.18 8.21 10.15
C ARG A 324 14.83 7.52 10.08
N GLU A 325 14.57 6.60 10.99
CA GLU A 325 13.25 6.02 11.14
C GLU A 325 12.28 7.10 11.63
N ASN A 326 11.11 7.15 11.01
CA ASN A 326 10.03 8.03 11.38
C ASN A 326 8.69 7.31 11.19
N VAL A 327 7.73 7.63 12.06
CA VAL A 327 6.34 7.26 11.87
C VAL A 327 5.69 8.41 11.11
N ILE A 328 5.12 8.10 9.95
CA ILE A 328 4.37 9.05 9.14
C ILE A 328 2.92 8.99 9.59
N ASP A 329 2.33 10.17 9.83
CA ASP A 329 0.91 10.26 10.14
C ASP A 329 0.07 9.83 8.91
N VAL A 330 -0.86 8.91 9.13
CA VAL A 330 -1.82 8.42 8.12
C VAL A 330 -2.67 9.57 7.54
N ALA A 331 -2.85 10.67 8.28
CA ALA A 331 -3.50 11.87 7.79
C ALA A 331 -2.84 12.45 6.53
N LEU A 332 -1.51 12.28 6.36
CA LEU A 332 -0.81 12.69 5.13
C LEU A 332 -1.22 11.82 3.94
N LEU A 333 -1.34 10.50 4.13
CA LEU A 333 -1.81 9.57 3.10
C LEU A 333 -3.25 9.91 2.69
N GLU A 334 -4.13 10.12 3.68
CA GLU A 334 -5.50 10.58 3.46
C GLU A 334 -5.57 11.94 2.76
N PHE A 335 -4.67 12.86 3.08
CA PHE A 335 -4.59 14.16 2.42
C PHE A 335 -4.25 14.02 0.94
N LYS A 336 -3.29 13.16 0.58
CA LYS A 336 -2.90 12.95 -0.81
C LYS A 336 -3.99 12.35 -1.67
N ILE A 337 -4.78 11.41 -1.13
CA ILE A 337 -5.93 10.88 -1.87
C ILE A 337 -7.07 11.91 -1.99
N ARG A 338 -7.30 12.76 -0.97
CA ARG A 338 -8.26 13.87 -1.08
C ARG A 338 -7.84 14.86 -2.16
N GLU A 339 -6.56 15.22 -2.21
CA GLU A 339 -6.02 16.16 -3.20
C GLU A 339 -6.20 15.64 -4.63
N ASP A 340 -5.91 14.35 -4.86
CA ASP A 340 -6.06 13.71 -6.16
C ASP A 340 -7.53 13.63 -6.57
N LEU A 341 -8.40 13.05 -5.72
CA LEU A 341 -9.81 12.87 -6.04
C LEU A 341 -10.59 14.18 -6.13
N ASN A 342 -10.15 15.26 -5.48
CA ASN A 342 -10.79 16.57 -5.66
C ASN A 342 -10.68 17.07 -7.10
N LYS A 343 -9.58 16.72 -7.79
CA LYS A 343 -9.31 17.10 -9.18
C LYS A 343 -9.97 16.16 -10.17
N THR A 344 -10.06 14.86 -9.85
CA THR A 344 -10.44 13.84 -10.83
C THR A 344 -11.84 13.24 -10.65
N ALA A 345 -12.45 13.32 -9.47
CA ALA A 345 -13.72 12.63 -9.18
C ALA A 345 -14.94 13.50 -9.49
N ASN A 346 -15.94 12.89 -10.14
CA ASN A 346 -17.23 13.54 -10.39
C ASN A 346 -18.03 13.68 -9.08
N ARG A 347 -18.69 14.83 -8.90
CA ARG A 347 -19.48 15.19 -7.73
C ARG A 347 -20.94 14.78 -7.91
N VAL A 348 -21.35 13.74 -7.21
CA VAL A 348 -22.69 13.15 -7.26
C VAL A 348 -23.42 13.28 -5.93
N MET A 349 -24.72 13.05 -5.93
CA MET A 349 -25.56 13.08 -4.74
C MET A 349 -25.84 11.66 -4.25
N GLY A 350 -25.57 11.45 -2.97
CA GLY A 350 -25.95 10.25 -2.23
C GLY A 350 -26.34 10.66 -0.82
N VAL A 351 -27.33 9.97 -0.26
CA VAL A 351 -27.86 10.18 1.08
C VAL A 351 -27.62 8.94 1.91
N LEU A 352 -26.79 9.04 2.95
CA LEU A 352 -26.39 7.89 3.77
C LEU A 352 -27.36 7.64 4.93
N ASN A 353 -27.90 8.69 5.55
CA ASN A 353 -28.88 8.59 6.63
C ASN A 353 -30.19 9.24 6.19
N PRO A 354 -31.01 8.57 5.37
CA PRO A 354 -32.16 9.18 4.73
C PRO A 354 -33.27 9.57 5.72
N VAL A 355 -33.81 10.77 5.52
CA VAL A 355 -35.11 11.21 6.05
C VAL A 355 -35.95 11.78 4.91
N LYS A 356 -37.24 11.46 4.91
CA LYS A 356 -38.17 11.89 3.86
C LYS A 356 -38.44 13.39 3.99
N LEU A 357 -38.37 14.10 2.88
CA LEU A 357 -38.69 15.52 2.72
C LEU A 357 -39.79 15.67 1.65
N VAL A 358 -40.90 16.30 2.00
CA VAL A 358 -42.04 16.54 1.11
C VAL A 358 -42.19 18.04 0.85
N ILE A 359 -42.15 18.42 -0.43
CA ILE A 359 -42.36 19.79 -0.86
C ILE A 359 -43.86 20.02 -1.10
N THR A 360 -44.55 20.57 -0.11
CA THR A 360 -46.02 20.57 -0.04
C THR A 360 -46.70 21.39 -1.15
N ASN A 361 -46.04 22.43 -1.65
CA ASN A 361 -46.51 23.26 -2.76
C ASN A 361 -45.92 22.88 -4.14
N TYR A 362 -45.19 21.77 -4.26
CA TYR A 362 -44.77 21.22 -5.56
C TYR A 362 -45.85 20.26 -6.10
N PRO A 363 -46.31 20.39 -7.35
CA PRO A 363 -47.37 19.53 -7.89
C PRO A 363 -46.99 18.05 -7.88
N GLU A 364 -47.89 17.18 -7.44
CA GLU A 364 -47.61 15.76 -7.18
C GLU A 364 -47.21 14.97 -8.43
N ALA A 365 -47.80 15.30 -9.58
CA ALA A 365 -47.51 14.67 -10.87
C ALA A 365 -46.33 15.30 -11.63
N ASN A 366 -45.74 16.39 -11.12
CA ASN A 366 -44.63 17.05 -11.80
C ASN A 366 -43.30 16.37 -11.46
N GLU A 367 -42.49 16.20 -12.49
CA GLU A 367 -41.09 15.79 -12.43
C GLU A 367 -40.31 16.66 -13.40
N GLU A 368 -39.06 16.97 -13.05
CA GLU A 368 -38.17 17.71 -13.93
C GLU A 368 -36.75 17.17 -13.84
N LEU A 369 -36.00 17.36 -14.94
CA LEU A 369 -34.58 17.06 -15.00
C LEU A 369 -33.80 18.35 -14.79
N LEU A 370 -32.96 18.35 -13.75
CA LEU A 370 -32.08 19.45 -13.41
C LEU A 370 -30.68 19.18 -13.94
N ILE A 371 -29.99 20.20 -14.41
CA ILE A 371 -28.61 20.07 -14.90
C ILE A 371 -27.63 20.32 -13.76
N ALA A 372 -26.73 19.36 -13.54
CA ALA A 372 -25.64 19.45 -12.59
C ALA A 372 -24.29 19.31 -13.27
N GLU A 373 -23.35 20.21 -12.94
CA GLU A 373 -21.94 20.05 -13.30
C GLU A 373 -21.35 18.81 -12.61
N ASN A 374 -20.50 18.08 -13.33
CA ASN A 374 -19.86 16.89 -12.79
C ASN A 374 -18.67 17.25 -11.89
N ASN A 375 -17.73 18.06 -12.36
CA ASN A 375 -16.55 18.41 -11.60
C ASN A 375 -16.15 19.88 -11.85
N PRO A 376 -16.42 20.82 -10.92
CA PRO A 376 -15.95 22.21 -11.03
C PRO A 376 -14.43 22.40 -11.14
N GLU A 377 -13.61 21.39 -10.83
CA GLU A 377 -12.14 21.43 -11.01
C GLU A 377 -11.70 20.91 -12.39
N ASP A 378 -12.65 20.42 -13.20
CA ASP A 378 -12.40 19.93 -14.57
C ASP A 378 -13.49 20.43 -15.52
N GLU A 379 -13.15 21.45 -16.31
CA GLU A 379 -14.03 22.08 -17.30
C GLU A 379 -14.54 21.08 -18.36
N ASN A 380 -13.84 19.95 -18.57
CA ASN A 380 -14.21 18.93 -19.55
C ASN A 380 -15.06 17.79 -18.96
N SER A 381 -15.34 17.83 -17.65
CA SER A 381 -16.13 16.80 -16.96
C SER A 381 -17.61 16.76 -17.38
N GLY A 382 -18.07 17.79 -18.08
CA GLY A 382 -19.43 17.89 -18.59
C GLY A 382 -20.49 18.07 -17.52
N THR A 383 -21.73 17.74 -17.88
CA THR A 383 -22.89 17.85 -17.01
C THR A 383 -23.69 16.55 -17.03
N ARG A 384 -24.60 16.41 -16.07
CA ARG A 384 -25.57 15.31 -16.03
C ARG A 384 -26.94 15.81 -15.61
N GLU A 385 -27.93 15.01 -15.93
CA GLU A 385 -29.32 15.24 -15.53
C GLU A 385 -29.59 14.59 -14.18
N VAL A 386 -30.29 15.32 -13.32
CA VAL A 386 -30.67 14.89 -11.98
C VAL A 386 -32.19 15.06 -11.84
N PRO A 387 -32.96 13.98 -11.63
CA PRO A 387 -34.40 14.08 -11.50
C PRO A 387 -34.80 14.73 -10.18
N PHE A 388 -35.74 15.66 -10.25
CA PHE A 388 -36.35 16.35 -9.13
C PHE A 388 -37.86 16.06 -9.10
N SER A 389 -38.38 15.88 -7.88
CA SER A 389 -39.79 15.53 -7.63
C SER A 389 -40.26 16.13 -6.32
N ARG A 390 -41.57 16.01 -6.06
CA ARG A 390 -42.20 16.44 -4.80
C ARG A 390 -41.57 15.80 -3.55
N GLU A 391 -41.24 14.51 -3.61
CA GLU A 391 -40.70 13.76 -2.48
C GLU A 391 -39.22 13.45 -2.67
N LEU A 392 -38.41 13.83 -1.69
CA LEU A 392 -36.95 13.74 -1.71
C LEU A 392 -36.43 13.05 -0.44
N TYR A 393 -35.26 12.44 -0.52
CA TYR A 393 -34.44 12.13 0.65
C TYR A 393 -33.36 13.20 0.85
N ILE A 394 -33.13 13.55 2.11
CA ILE A 394 -31.99 14.35 2.58
C ILE A 394 -31.31 13.62 3.73
N GLU A 395 -30.12 14.07 4.15
CA GLU A 395 -29.52 13.56 5.39
C GLU A 395 -30.34 13.96 6.60
N ARG A 396 -30.54 13.02 7.52
CA ARG A 396 -31.19 13.25 8.81
C ARG A 396 -30.52 14.37 9.60
N GLU A 397 -29.20 14.47 9.54
CA GLU A 397 -28.40 15.48 10.22
C GLU A 397 -28.54 16.88 9.62
N ASP A 398 -29.21 17.02 8.46
CA ASP A 398 -29.47 18.29 7.80
C ASP A 398 -30.80 18.94 8.21
N PHE A 399 -31.60 18.29 9.07
CA PHE A 399 -32.79 18.89 9.65
C PHE A 399 -32.80 18.84 11.18
N LYS A 400 -33.22 19.96 11.78
CA LYS A 400 -33.58 20.07 13.20
C LYS A 400 -34.78 20.99 13.34
N GLU A 401 -35.70 20.69 14.24
CA GLU A 401 -36.83 21.59 14.52
C GLU A 401 -36.31 22.96 14.99
N GLU A 402 -35.42 22.93 15.97
CA GLU A 402 -34.77 24.11 16.51
C GLU A 402 -33.26 23.91 16.56
N ALA A 403 -32.52 24.96 16.20
CA ALA A 403 -31.07 24.96 16.26
C ALA A 403 -30.49 26.36 16.49
N ASN A 404 -29.30 26.39 17.07
CA ASN A 404 -28.57 27.62 17.33
C ASN A 404 -28.15 28.33 16.01
N ARG A 405 -27.63 29.56 16.14
CA ARG A 405 -27.21 30.39 14.99
C ARG A 405 -26.06 29.79 14.15
N LYS A 406 -25.32 28.80 14.68
CA LYS A 406 -24.21 28.12 13.98
C LYS A 406 -24.68 26.94 13.12
N TYR A 407 -25.96 26.58 13.20
CA TYR A 407 -26.57 25.57 12.34
C TYR A 407 -27.11 26.23 11.08
N PHE A 408 -26.48 25.92 9.94
CA PHE A 408 -26.80 26.51 8.64
C PHE A 408 -27.67 25.65 7.74
N ARG A 409 -28.12 24.48 8.22
CA ARG A 409 -29.03 23.58 7.49
C ARG A 409 -30.49 23.88 7.85
N LEU A 410 -31.41 23.01 7.40
CA LEU A 410 -32.84 23.27 7.47
C LEU A 410 -33.35 23.25 8.91
N THR A 411 -34.11 24.27 9.28
CA THR A 411 -34.93 24.28 10.49
C THR A 411 -36.32 24.79 10.17
N ILE A 412 -37.28 24.59 11.08
CA ILE A 412 -38.62 25.17 10.93
C ILE A 412 -38.49 26.71 10.84
N GLY A 413 -39.20 27.29 9.88
CA GLY A 413 -39.22 28.72 9.59
C GLY A 413 -38.01 29.27 8.82
N LYS A 414 -36.99 28.45 8.52
CA LYS A 414 -35.77 28.91 7.81
C LYS A 414 -35.65 28.32 6.42
N GLU A 415 -34.94 29.05 5.56
CA GLU A 415 -34.66 28.67 4.18
C GLU A 415 -33.28 28.03 4.00
N VAL A 416 -33.19 27.05 3.10
CA VAL A 416 -31.95 26.42 2.65
C VAL A 416 -32.03 26.15 1.15
N ARG A 417 -30.89 26.05 0.47
CA ARG A 417 -30.86 25.67 -0.96
C ARG A 417 -30.71 24.17 -1.10
N LEU A 418 -31.48 23.57 -1.99
CA LEU A 418 -31.19 22.24 -2.53
C LEU A 418 -30.19 22.40 -3.69
N LYS A 419 -29.08 21.68 -3.63
CA LYS A 419 -27.99 21.77 -4.61
C LYS A 419 -28.54 21.55 -6.02
N ASN A 420 -28.17 22.45 -6.95
CA ASN A 420 -28.64 22.49 -8.35
C ASN A 420 -30.17 22.61 -8.55
N ALA A 421 -30.94 22.84 -7.48
CA ALA A 421 -32.40 22.91 -7.50
C ALA A 421 -32.89 24.25 -6.92
N TYR A 422 -33.89 24.21 -6.05
CA TYR A 422 -34.60 25.38 -5.52
C TYR A 422 -34.20 25.73 -4.09
N ILE A 423 -34.59 26.91 -3.62
CA ILE A 423 -34.65 27.26 -2.20
C ILE A 423 -35.93 26.69 -1.62
N ILE A 424 -35.81 26.01 -0.47
CA ILE A 424 -36.93 25.48 0.31
C ILE A 424 -36.98 26.12 1.69
N LYS A 425 -38.15 26.11 2.33
CA LYS A 425 -38.39 26.59 3.68
C LYS A 425 -39.04 25.50 4.52
N GLY A 426 -38.46 25.17 5.68
CA GLY A 426 -39.01 24.16 6.58
C GLY A 426 -40.30 24.66 7.25
N GLU A 427 -41.38 23.89 7.19
CA GLU A 427 -42.68 24.28 7.75
C GLU A 427 -43.06 23.43 8.97
N SER A 428 -42.94 22.10 8.86
CA SER A 428 -43.26 21.18 9.96
C SER A 428 -42.54 19.84 9.80
N CYS A 429 -42.68 18.94 10.78
CA CYS A 429 -42.18 17.58 10.69
C CYS A 429 -43.12 16.60 11.40
N ILE A 430 -43.06 15.33 10.99
CA ILE A 430 -43.76 14.20 11.57
C ILE A 430 -42.75 13.37 12.35
N LYS A 431 -43.16 12.88 13.51
CA LYS A 431 -42.36 12.02 14.38
C LYS A 431 -43.05 10.70 14.64
N ASP A 432 -42.26 9.67 14.93
CA ASP A 432 -42.75 8.40 15.47
C ASP A 432 -43.03 8.49 16.99
N GLU A 433 -43.49 7.39 17.58
CA GLU A 433 -43.79 7.27 19.01
C GLU A 433 -42.56 7.47 19.91
N GLN A 434 -41.37 7.25 19.38
CA GLN A 434 -40.09 7.43 20.08
C GLN A 434 -39.53 8.84 19.90
N GLY A 435 -40.22 9.71 19.15
CA GLY A 435 -39.83 11.09 18.89
C GLY A 435 -38.83 11.26 17.75
N ASN A 436 -38.52 10.22 16.97
CA ASN A 436 -37.65 10.33 15.81
C ASN A 436 -38.40 10.97 14.65
N ILE A 437 -37.76 11.90 13.95
CA ILE A 437 -38.35 12.56 12.78
C ILE A 437 -38.40 11.57 11.60
N THR A 438 -39.59 11.31 11.08
CA THR A 438 -39.82 10.38 9.96
C THR A 438 -40.04 11.11 8.64
N GLU A 439 -40.69 12.27 8.67
CA GLU A 439 -41.01 13.07 7.50
C GLU A 439 -40.90 14.58 7.80
N ILE A 440 -40.39 15.35 6.85
CA ILE A 440 -40.22 16.80 6.95
C ILE A 440 -41.05 17.45 5.86
N HIS A 441 -41.86 18.44 6.22
CA HIS A 441 -42.66 19.21 5.26
C HIS A 441 -42.02 20.57 5.04
N CYS A 442 -41.82 20.92 3.78
CA CYS A 442 -41.30 22.22 3.38
C CYS A 442 -42.10 22.81 2.22
N THR A 443 -41.96 24.11 2.01
CA THR A 443 -42.38 24.78 0.77
C THR A 443 -41.14 25.11 -0.07
N TYR A 444 -41.30 25.22 -1.39
CA TYR A 444 -40.25 25.73 -2.29
C TYR A 444 -40.64 27.06 -2.93
N ASP A 445 -39.64 27.84 -3.34
CA ASP A 445 -39.81 29.05 -4.14
C ASP A 445 -39.62 28.72 -5.64
N PRO A 446 -40.67 28.78 -6.48
CA PRO A 446 -40.59 28.42 -7.90
C PRO A 446 -39.64 29.27 -8.73
N LEU A 447 -39.37 30.52 -8.31
CA LEU A 447 -38.48 31.42 -9.03
C LEU A 447 -37.01 31.21 -8.64
N SER A 448 -36.73 30.41 -7.61
CA SER A 448 -35.38 30.27 -7.04
C SER A 448 -34.48 29.21 -7.69
N LYS A 449 -34.91 28.63 -8.82
CA LYS A 449 -34.18 27.57 -9.55
C LYS A 449 -32.71 27.97 -9.76
N SER A 450 -31.79 27.10 -9.35
CA SER A 450 -30.35 27.37 -9.46
C SER A 450 -29.95 27.60 -10.92
N GLY A 451 -29.20 28.67 -11.18
CA GLY A 451 -28.71 29.01 -12.52
C GLY A 451 -29.74 29.71 -13.44
N SER A 452 -30.98 29.95 -13.00
CA SER A 452 -32.00 30.63 -13.84
C SER A 452 -31.76 32.12 -14.04
N GLY A 453 -30.98 32.76 -13.16
CA GLY A 453 -30.65 34.19 -13.24
C GLY A 453 -31.73 35.14 -12.70
N THR A 454 -32.85 34.62 -12.19
CA THR A 454 -33.87 35.41 -11.47
C THR A 454 -33.31 36.03 -10.19
N GLU A 455 -33.98 37.04 -9.64
CA GLU A 455 -33.56 37.68 -8.40
C GLU A 455 -33.64 36.73 -7.20
N GLU A 456 -34.66 35.88 -7.15
CA GLU A 456 -34.84 34.84 -6.14
C GLU A 456 -33.77 33.75 -6.23
N SER A 457 -33.31 33.40 -7.45
CA SER A 457 -32.23 32.43 -7.63
C SER A 457 -30.89 32.94 -7.11
N LYS A 458 -30.67 34.27 -7.09
CA LYS A 458 -29.46 34.91 -6.54
C LYS A 458 -29.57 35.18 -5.03
N ARG A 459 -30.73 34.97 -4.42
CA ARG A 459 -30.95 35.14 -2.97
C ARG A 459 -29.97 34.29 -2.19
N LYS A 460 -29.25 34.93 -1.27
CA LYS A 460 -28.28 34.28 -0.38
C LYS A 460 -28.99 33.56 0.76
N VAL A 461 -28.81 32.25 0.83
CA VAL A 461 -29.20 31.41 1.97
C VAL A 461 -27.95 30.84 2.65
N LYS A 462 -28.07 30.47 3.93
CA LYS A 462 -26.90 30.13 4.75
C LYS A 462 -26.30 28.76 4.45
N GLY A 463 -27.06 27.86 3.83
CA GLY A 463 -26.61 26.50 3.55
C GLY A 463 -27.17 25.95 2.24
N THR A 464 -26.50 24.93 1.76
CA THR A 464 -26.91 24.14 0.59
C THR A 464 -26.84 22.66 0.97
N LEU A 465 -27.92 21.92 0.70
CA LEU A 465 -28.05 20.50 0.99
C LEU A 465 -27.99 19.69 -0.30
N HIS A 466 -27.38 18.51 -0.23
CA HIS A 466 -27.56 17.47 -1.24
C HIS A 466 -28.84 16.71 -0.94
N TRP A 467 -29.38 16.04 -1.95
CA TRP A 467 -30.68 15.38 -1.89
C TRP A 467 -30.77 14.34 -3.03
N VAL A 468 -31.71 13.41 -2.94
CA VAL A 468 -32.07 12.52 -4.06
C VAL A 468 -33.59 12.40 -4.17
N SER A 469 -34.13 12.25 -5.37
CA SER A 469 -35.56 12.07 -5.60
C SER A 469 -35.99 10.66 -5.19
N ILE A 470 -37.00 10.51 -4.34
CA ILE A 470 -37.42 9.19 -3.82
C ILE A 470 -37.86 8.25 -4.94
N LYS A 471 -38.60 8.77 -5.93
CA LYS A 471 -39.11 7.98 -7.06
C LYS A 471 -37.99 7.40 -7.94
N HIS A 472 -36.84 8.07 -7.99
CA HIS A 472 -35.75 7.75 -8.91
C HIS A 472 -34.48 7.25 -8.21
N ALA A 473 -34.42 7.39 -6.88
CA ALA A 473 -33.24 7.05 -6.11
C ALA A 473 -32.96 5.54 -6.18
N VAL A 474 -31.67 5.22 -6.22
CA VAL A 474 -31.19 3.85 -6.30
C VAL A 474 -30.67 3.44 -4.95
N SER A 475 -31.13 2.30 -4.45
CA SER A 475 -30.62 1.72 -3.21
C SER A 475 -29.19 1.27 -3.41
N ALA A 476 -28.31 1.61 -2.47
CA ALA A 476 -26.91 1.20 -2.49
C ALA A 476 -26.45 0.81 -1.09
N GLU A 477 -25.58 -0.20 -1.01
CA GLU A 477 -24.82 -0.49 0.21
C GLU A 477 -23.61 0.45 0.24
N VAL A 478 -23.39 1.14 1.37
CA VAL A 478 -22.22 2.00 1.57
C VAL A 478 -21.44 1.49 2.78
N ARG A 479 -20.17 1.14 2.54
CA ARG A 479 -19.20 0.70 3.53
C ARG A 479 -18.34 1.89 3.95
N VAL A 480 -18.58 2.37 5.17
CA VAL A 480 -17.84 3.47 5.78
C VAL A 480 -16.70 2.89 6.60
N TYR A 481 -15.48 3.03 6.10
CA TYR A 481 -14.27 2.58 6.79
C TYR A 481 -13.68 3.68 7.67
N ASP A 482 -13.10 3.26 8.79
CA ASP A 482 -12.23 4.08 9.64
C ASP A 482 -10.85 3.42 9.75
N ARG A 483 -9.95 3.99 10.56
CA ARG A 483 -8.65 3.38 10.90
C ARG A 483 -8.86 2.03 11.57
N LEU A 484 -8.08 1.03 11.19
CA LEU A 484 -8.19 -0.34 11.74
C LEU A 484 -7.79 -0.41 13.21
N PHE A 485 -6.84 0.44 13.62
CA PHE A 485 -6.37 0.55 15.00
C PHE A 485 -6.70 1.91 15.59
N SER A 486 -6.97 1.95 16.89
CA SER A 486 -7.25 3.18 17.65
C SER A 486 -6.00 3.78 18.31
N ASP A 487 -4.89 3.05 18.36
CA ASP A 487 -3.60 3.49 18.88
C ASP A 487 -2.68 3.95 17.74
N GLU A 488 -1.90 5.02 17.96
CA GLU A 488 -1.01 5.59 16.94
C GLU A 488 0.12 4.62 16.54
N ALA A 489 0.60 3.79 17.47
CA ALA A 489 1.69 2.84 17.27
C ALA A 489 1.32 1.48 17.91
N PRO A 490 0.35 0.74 17.33
CA PRO A 490 -0.27 -0.42 17.98
C PRO A 490 0.71 -1.58 18.21
N ASP A 491 1.87 -1.57 17.56
CA ASP A 491 2.93 -2.58 17.71
C ASP A 491 4.11 -2.16 18.59
N SER A 492 4.06 -0.96 19.18
CA SER A 492 5.15 -0.43 20.01
C SER A 492 5.07 -0.82 21.49
N HIS A 493 3.93 -1.34 21.93
CA HIS A 493 3.66 -1.68 23.34
C HIS A 493 4.22 -3.06 23.70
N LYS A 494 5.05 -3.14 24.74
CA LYS A 494 5.71 -4.40 25.17
C LYS A 494 4.77 -5.37 25.92
N ASP A 495 3.79 -4.82 26.64
CA ASP A 495 2.94 -5.57 27.57
C ASP A 495 1.53 -5.84 27.02
N LYS A 496 1.25 -5.49 25.75
CA LYS A 496 -0.06 -5.63 25.11
C LYS A 496 0.06 -6.23 23.71
N ASP A 497 -0.93 -7.02 23.31
CA ASP A 497 -1.01 -7.50 21.93
C ASP A 497 -1.57 -6.35 21.06
N PHE A 498 -1.12 -6.25 19.81
CA PHE A 498 -1.60 -5.22 18.88
C PHE A 498 -3.11 -5.35 18.60
N MET A 499 -3.66 -6.56 18.78
CA MET A 499 -5.09 -6.85 18.65
C MET A 499 -5.94 -6.13 19.70
N ASP A 500 -5.37 -5.76 20.86
CA ASP A 500 -6.06 -5.01 21.91
C ASP A 500 -6.41 -3.58 21.50
N PHE A 501 -5.81 -3.10 20.40
CA PHE A 501 -6.00 -1.75 19.86
C PHE A 501 -6.88 -1.72 18.60
N LEU A 502 -7.58 -2.82 18.28
CA LEU A 502 -8.51 -2.85 17.15
C LEU A 502 -9.65 -1.84 17.37
N ASN A 503 -9.95 -1.07 16.33
CA ASN A 503 -11.07 -0.15 16.33
C ASN A 503 -12.38 -0.91 16.00
N PRO A 504 -13.33 -1.01 16.95
CA PRO A 504 -14.61 -1.69 16.70
C PRO A 504 -15.47 -0.95 15.66
N ASP A 505 -15.23 0.35 15.46
CA ASP A 505 -15.91 1.19 14.48
C ASP A 505 -15.17 1.24 13.13
N SER A 506 -14.19 0.37 12.88
CA SER A 506 -13.36 0.36 11.66
C SER A 506 -14.14 0.11 10.37
N LEU A 507 -15.36 -0.45 10.45
CA LEU A 507 -16.29 -0.63 9.34
C LEU A 507 -17.74 -0.46 9.82
N LYS A 508 -18.50 0.37 9.11
CA LYS A 508 -19.96 0.47 9.23
C LYS A 508 -20.61 0.32 7.87
N THR A 509 -21.55 -0.61 7.75
CA THR A 509 -22.33 -0.81 6.53
C THR A 509 -23.68 -0.11 6.65
N ILE A 510 -24.04 0.68 5.64
CA ILE A 510 -25.21 1.55 5.62
C ILE A 510 -26.01 1.28 4.34
N ASN A 511 -27.33 1.20 4.45
CA ASN A 511 -28.21 1.25 3.29
C ASN A 511 -28.50 2.71 2.96
N ALA A 512 -27.98 3.15 1.81
CA ALA A 512 -28.03 4.51 1.32
C ALA A 512 -28.88 4.63 0.05
N PHE A 513 -29.18 5.86 -0.33
CA PHE A 513 -29.86 6.17 -1.59
C PHE A 513 -29.01 7.12 -2.43
N VAL A 514 -28.78 6.77 -3.70
CA VAL A 514 -27.95 7.57 -4.62
C VAL A 514 -28.75 8.04 -5.83
N GLU A 515 -28.25 9.05 -6.54
CA GLU A 515 -28.84 9.50 -7.80
C GLU A 515 -28.77 8.41 -8.90
N PRO A 516 -29.75 8.34 -9.81
CA PRO A 516 -29.89 7.23 -10.76
C PRO A 516 -28.76 7.14 -11.80
N SER A 517 -28.03 8.23 -12.04
CA SER A 517 -26.87 8.23 -12.95
C SER A 517 -25.81 7.20 -12.55
N LEU A 518 -25.77 6.80 -11.27
CA LEU A 518 -24.80 5.83 -10.76
C LEU A 518 -25.12 4.37 -11.10
N GLN A 519 -26.27 4.05 -11.71
CA GLN A 519 -26.54 2.68 -12.20
C GLN A 519 -25.58 2.26 -13.32
N GLU A 520 -25.05 3.23 -14.07
CA GLU A 520 -24.09 3.00 -15.15
C GLU A 520 -22.63 3.01 -14.68
N ALA A 521 -22.40 3.22 -13.37
CA ALA A 521 -21.07 3.23 -12.79
C ALA A 521 -20.41 1.85 -12.85
N LYS A 522 -19.12 1.84 -13.15
CA LYS A 522 -18.33 0.62 -13.28
C LYS A 522 -17.51 0.38 -12.02
N ILE A 523 -17.16 -0.88 -11.77
CA ILE A 523 -16.25 -1.27 -10.70
C ILE A 523 -14.97 -0.41 -10.75
N GLY A 524 -14.60 0.17 -9.61
CA GLY A 524 -13.45 1.06 -9.49
C GLY A 524 -13.68 2.52 -9.90
N ASP A 525 -14.85 2.87 -10.45
CA ASP A 525 -15.23 4.27 -10.67
C ASP A 525 -15.29 5.01 -9.34
N ARG A 526 -14.87 6.28 -9.36
CA ARG A 526 -14.65 7.11 -8.17
C ARG A 526 -15.48 8.37 -8.24
N PHE A 527 -16.16 8.67 -7.13
CA PHE A 527 -17.08 9.78 -7.01
C PHE A 527 -16.86 10.54 -5.71
N GLN A 528 -17.13 11.84 -5.75
CA GLN A 528 -17.32 12.62 -4.54
C GLN A 528 -18.82 12.68 -4.24
N PHE A 529 -19.27 12.02 -3.17
CA PHE A 529 -20.62 12.24 -2.68
C PHE A 529 -20.64 13.59 -1.97
N GLN A 530 -21.46 14.50 -2.47
CA GLN A 530 -21.44 15.89 -2.03
C GLN A 530 -21.57 15.99 -0.51
N ARG A 531 -20.68 16.78 0.10
CA ARG A 531 -20.58 17.03 1.55
C ARG A 531 -20.21 15.82 2.43
N LEU A 532 -20.09 14.61 1.88
CA LEU A 532 -19.87 13.38 2.65
C LEU A 532 -18.42 12.87 2.56
N GLY A 533 -17.87 12.80 1.35
CA GLY A 533 -16.55 12.22 1.12
C GLY A 533 -16.37 11.72 -0.30
N TYR A 534 -15.30 10.95 -0.49
CA TYR A 534 -15.01 10.26 -1.73
C TYR A 534 -15.29 8.77 -1.57
N PHE A 535 -15.84 8.18 -2.62
CA PHE A 535 -16.32 6.81 -2.66
C PHE A 535 -15.91 6.16 -3.98
N ASN A 536 -15.76 4.84 -3.97
CA ASN A 536 -15.61 4.05 -5.20
C ASN A 536 -16.61 2.89 -5.24
N ILE A 537 -16.93 2.44 -6.44
CA ILE A 537 -17.66 1.18 -6.65
C ILE A 537 -16.75 0.02 -6.26
N ASP A 538 -17.21 -0.83 -5.35
CA ASP A 538 -16.51 -2.04 -4.89
C ASP A 538 -16.73 -3.21 -5.86
N ASP A 539 -15.79 -4.16 -5.84
CA ASP A 539 -15.82 -5.38 -6.64
C ASP A 539 -17.04 -6.27 -6.33
N ASP A 540 -17.64 -6.14 -5.14
CA ASP A 540 -18.87 -6.85 -4.75
C ASP A 540 -20.15 -6.27 -5.40
N SER A 541 -20.04 -5.21 -6.21
CA SER A 541 -21.19 -4.61 -6.88
C SER A 541 -21.71 -5.49 -8.02
N THR A 542 -23.04 -5.58 -8.15
CA THR A 542 -23.73 -6.23 -9.26
C THR A 542 -24.66 -5.25 -9.97
N PRO A 543 -25.18 -5.57 -11.18
CA PRO A 543 -26.15 -4.72 -11.86
C PRO A 543 -27.40 -4.39 -11.03
N GLU A 544 -27.77 -5.26 -10.08
CA GLU A 544 -28.93 -5.10 -9.20
C GLU A 544 -28.59 -4.48 -7.84
N LYS A 545 -27.30 -4.50 -7.44
CA LYS A 545 -26.85 -4.03 -6.13
C LYS A 545 -25.55 -3.25 -6.25
N LEU A 546 -25.64 -1.93 -6.10
CA LEU A 546 -24.47 -1.07 -6.00
C LEU A 546 -23.87 -1.15 -4.59
N VAL A 547 -22.55 -1.37 -4.52
CA VAL A 547 -21.76 -1.36 -3.29
C VAL A 547 -20.69 -0.28 -3.40
N PHE A 548 -20.71 0.69 -2.50
CA PHE A 548 -19.71 1.76 -2.44
C PHE A 548 -18.82 1.60 -1.22
N ASN A 549 -17.52 1.73 -1.42
CA ASN A 549 -16.56 1.92 -0.33
C ASN A 549 -16.30 3.40 -0.13
N LYS A 550 -16.34 3.89 1.11
CA LYS A 550 -15.85 5.23 1.43
C LYS A 550 -14.32 5.22 1.44
N THR A 551 -13.72 5.81 0.42
CA THR A 551 -12.26 5.97 0.32
C THR A 551 -11.75 6.86 1.44
N VAL A 552 -12.28 8.08 1.55
CA VAL A 552 -11.87 9.07 2.56
C VAL A 552 -12.96 10.14 2.76
N GLY A 553 -13.05 10.72 3.97
CA GLY A 553 -13.89 11.88 4.23
C GLY A 553 -13.36 13.18 3.61
N LEU A 554 -14.19 14.23 3.54
CA LEU A 554 -13.78 15.53 2.99
C LEU A 554 -12.76 16.30 3.86
N ARG A 555 -12.69 15.97 5.16
CA ARG A 555 -11.81 16.59 6.14
C ARG A 555 -11.36 15.54 7.15
N ASP A 556 -10.24 15.79 7.78
CA ASP A 556 -9.74 14.97 8.88
C ASP A 556 -10.61 15.16 10.14
N THR A 557 -11.13 14.05 10.67
CA THR A 557 -11.95 13.99 11.89
C THR A 557 -11.16 13.50 13.12
N TRP A 558 -9.99 12.89 12.92
CA TRP A 558 -9.14 12.37 14.00
C TRP A 558 -8.36 13.49 14.69
N ALA A 559 -7.91 14.50 13.94
CA ALA A 559 -7.25 15.68 14.50
C ALA A 559 -8.11 16.48 15.51
N LYS A 560 -9.43 16.27 15.52
CA LYS A 560 -10.37 16.88 16.47
C LYS A 560 -10.74 15.97 17.65
N SER A 561 -10.56 14.66 17.53
CA SER A 561 -10.93 13.69 18.58
C SER A 561 -9.80 13.49 19.60
N ASN A 562 -8.55 13.82 19.21
CA ASN A 562 -7.37 13.83 20.10
C ASN A 562 -7.08 15.21 20.74
N LYS A 563 -8.05 16.14 20.70
CA LYS A 563 -8.04 17.41 21.45
C LYS A 563 -9.26 17.43 22.36
#